data_AF-D0CFR7-F1
#
_entry.id   AF-D0CFR7-F1
#
_cell.length_a   1.000
_cell.length_b   1.000
_cell.length_c   1.000
_cell.angle_alpha   90.00
_cell.angle_beta   90.00
_cell.angle_gamma   90.00
#
_symmetry.space_group_name_H-M   'P 1'
#
loop_
_entity.id
_entity.type
_entity.pdbx_description
1 polymer ?
#
loop_
_entity_poly.entity_id
_entity_poly.type
_entity_poly.pdbx_seq_one_letter_code
_entity_poly.pdbx_strand_id
1 'polypeptide(L)'
;MTNLNKLRSDFEAIYWNPTAVDWFSFNEKLNRYIDLDPHTGNFPHESEELIHQLNQLNNAWDLYQKAKAQTVPNEIINEIQSWIAVKSFAVEDAHPDLPIIDANELGEFIEQLVKGESGAEQ
;
A
#
# COMPACT_ATOMS: atom_id res chain seq x y z
N MET A 1 -3.35 -4.34 -8.83
CA MET A 1 -2.42 -3.23 -9.21
C MET A 1 -2.94 -1.91 -8.68
N THR A 2 -2.30 -1.33 -7.66
CA THR A 2 -2.75 -0.09 -7.00
C THR A 2 -2.63 1.08 -7.97
N ASN A 3 -3.71 1.83 -8.18
CA ASN A 3 -3.70 3.01 -9.03
C ASN A 3 -2.83 4.09 -8.37
N LEU A 4 -1.64 4.36 -8.93
CA LEU A 4 -0.66 5.30 -8.38
C LEU A 4 -1.26 6.70 -8.20
N ASN A 5 -2.11 7.14 -9.13
CA ASN A 5 -2.78 8.44 -9.05
C ASN A 5 -3.74 8.52 -7.87
N LYS A 6 -4.46 7.43 -7.58
CA LYS A 6 -5.33 7.35 -6.39
C LYS A 6 -4.50 7.37 -5.11
N LEU A 7 -3.42 6.58 -5.06
CA LEU A 7 -2.54 6.50 -3.90
C LEU A 7 -1.90 7.86 -3.59
N ARG A 8 -1.44 8.57 -4.62
CA ARG A 8 -0.91 9.93 -4.49
C ARG A 8 -1.97 10.91 -4.03
N SER A 9 -3.16 10.90 -4.66
CA SER A 9 -4.26 11.79 -4.27
C SER A 9 -4.66 11.61 -2.80
N ASP A 10 -4.70 10.37 -2.31
CA ASP A 10 -5.00 10.08 -0.91
C ASP A 10 -3.90 10.59 0.03
N PHE A 11 -2.63 10.47 -0.39
CA PHE A 11 -1.49 11.00 0.36
C PHE A 11 -1.50 12.53 0.41
N GLU A 12 -1.70 13.18 -0.73
CA GLU A 12 -1.72 14.64 -0.84
C GLU A 12 -2.88 15.22 0.00
N ALA A 13 -4.04 14.57 0.03
CA ALA A 13 -5.16 15.03 0.87
C ALA A 13 -4.84 15.11 2.38
N ILE A 14 -3.85 14.35 2.86
CA ILE A 14 -3.50 14.24 4.28
C ILE A 14 -2.23 15.03 4.61
N TYR A 15 -1.21 14.92 3.76
CA TYR A 15 0.15 15.38 4.06
C TYR A 15 0.58 16.61 3.26
N TRP A 16 -0.23 17.04 2.29
CA TRP A 16 0.09 18.19 1.46
C TRP A 16 -0.27 19.50 2.15
N ASN A 17 0.71 20.38 2.31
CA ASN A 17 0.49 21.74 2.77
C ASN A 17 0.30 22.67 1.56
N PRO A 18 -0.83 23.39 1.44
CA PRO A 18 -1.09 24.34 0.36
C PRO A 18 0.00 25.41 0.15
N THR A 19 0.76 25.79 1.19
CA THR A 19 1.85 26.78 1.04
C THR A 19 3.14 26.18 0.47
N ALA A 20 3.28 24.85 0.47
CA ALA A 20 4.39 24.14 -0.15
C ALA A 20 4.12 23.80 -1.63
N VAL A 21 2.90 24.00 -2.12
CA VAL A 21 2.46 23.67 -3.50
C VAL A 21 3.30 24.40 -4.54
N ASP A 22 3.69 25.64 -4.25
CA ASP A 22 4.35 26.49 -5.24
C ASP A 22 5.79 26.04 -5.55
N TRP A 23 6.37 25.17 -4.70
CA TRP A 23 7.79 24.81 -4.75
C TRP A 23 8.03 23.35 -5.15
N PHE A 24 7.03 22.46 -5.08
CA PHE A 24 7.21 21.03 -5.35
C PHE A 24 6.22 20.49 -6.36
N SER A 25 6.69 19.57 -7.21
CA SER A 25 5.85 18.81 -8.15
C SER A 25 6.15 17.32 -8.08
N PHE A 26 5.14 16.50 -8.38
CA PHE A 26 5.33 15.06 -8.44
C PHE A 26 5.85 14.62 -9.80
N ASN A 27 6.99 13.93 -9.81
CA ASN A 27 7.55 13.31 -11.00
C ASN A 27 7.08 11.84 -11.10
N GLU A 28 6.11 11.58 -11.96
CA GLU A 28 5.54 10.25 -12.20
C GLU A 28 6.58 9.21 -12.63
N LYS A 29 7.59 9.61 -13.42
CA LYS A 29 8.63 8.69 -13.90
C LYS A 29 9.57 8.25 -12.79
N LEU A 30 9.84 9.14 -11.85
CA LEU A 30 10.71 8.89 -10.70
C LEU A 30 9.92 8.42 -9.46
N ASN A 31 8.59 8.46 -9.53
CA ASN A 31 7.68 8.18 -8.41
C ASN A 31 8.03 8.95 -7.12
N ARG A 32 8.33 10.25 -7.26
CA ARG A 32 8.77 11.12 -6.14
C ARG A 32 8.50 12.58 -6.41
N TYR A 33 8.48 13.38 -5.35
CA TYR A 33 8.43 14.84 -5.45
C TYR A 33 9.81 15.41 -5.81
N ILE A 34 9.78 16.45 -6.65
CA ILE A 34 10.92 17.23 -7.10
C ILE A 34 10.63 18.72 -6.91
N ASP A 35 11.69 19.51 -6.79
CA ASP A 35 11.60 20.97 -6.80
C ASP A 35 11.09 21.47 -8.17
N LEU A 36 10.23 22.49 -8.15
CA LEU A 36 9.68 23.15 -9.33
C LEU A 36 10.64 24.18 -9.94
N ASP A 37 11.67 24.64 -9.23
CA ASP A 37 12.53 25.71 -9.74
C ASP A 37 14.04 25.51 -9.50
N PRO A 38 14.84 25.25 -10.55
CA PRO A 38 16.28 25.42 -10.48
C PRO A 38 16.75 26.87 -10.69
N HIS A 39 15.95 27.77 -11.29
CA HIS A 39 16.42 28.99 -11.97
C HIS A 39 15.45 30.19 -12.05
N THR A 40 14.74 30.61 -10.99
CA THR A 40 14.31 32.02 -10.88
C THR A 40 15.32 32.84 -10.08
N GLY A 41 16.20 33.53 -10.81
CA GLY A 41 17.17 34.44 -10.23
C GLY A 41 16.50 35.45 -9.30
N ASN A 42 17.02 35.55 -8.07
CA ASN A 42 16.70 36.48 -6.97
C ASN A 42 15.80 35.98 -5.83
N PHE A 43 16.01 34.76 -5.35
CA PHE A 43 15.84 34.46 -3.92
C PHE A 43 17.08 33.71 -3.38
N PRO A 44 17.58 34.02 -2.19
CA PRO A 44 18.74 33.35 -1.61
C PRO A 44 18.29 32.04 -0.97
N HIS A 45 17.83 31.06 -1.75
CA HIS A 45 17.26 29.84 -1.19
C HIS A 45 17.76 28.58 -1.91
N GLU A 46 19.08 28.39 -1.92
CA GLU A 46 19.67 27.09 -1.58
C GLU A 46 19.48 26.80 -0.06
N SER A 47 18.32 27.11 0.53
CA SER A 47 18.15 26.91 1.96
C SER A 47 18.05 25.41 2.22
N GLU A 48 18.94 24.90 3.05
CA GLU A 48 18.90 23.54 3.59
C GLU A 48 17.48 23.15 4.05
N GLU A 49 16.68 24.13 4.45
CA GLU A 49 15.27 24.00 4.80
C GLU A 49 14.38 23.46 3.66
N LEU A 50 14.49 23.96 2.43
CA LEU A 50 13.68 23.46 1.30
C LEU A 50 14.09 22.02 0.92
N ILE A 51 15.40 21.76 0.90
CA ILE A 51 15.94 20.40 0.70
C ILE A 51 15.44 19.47 1.81
N HIS A 52 15.43 19.95 3.05
CA HIS A 52 14.94 19.19 4.19
C HIS A 52 13.44 18.90 4.07
N GLN A 53 12.61 19.87 3.70
CA GLN A 53 11.18 19.69 3.48
C GLN A 53 10.91 18.70 2.34
N LEU A 54 11.63 18.80 1.21
CA LEU A 54 11.50 17.87 0.09
C LEU A 54 11.89 16.43 0.49
N ASN A 55 12.94 16.29 1.30
CA ASN A 55 13.35 14.99 1.84
C ASN A 55 12.31 14.43 2.81
N GLN A 56 11.74 15.24 3.70
CA GLN A 56 10.67 14.81 4.60
C GLN A 56 9.44 14.34 3.82
N LEU A 57 9.02 15.10 2.81
CA LEU A 57 7.88 14.77 1.96
C LEU A 57 8.09 13.44 1.22
N ASN A 58 9.27 13.24 0.63
CA ASN A 58 9.61 12.00 -0.06
C ASN A 58 9.72 10.80 0.90
N ASN A 59 10.24 11.01 2.12
CA ASN A 59 10.27 9.96 3.14
C ASN A 59 8.85 9.56 3.59
N ALA A 60 7.97 10.54 3.80
CA ALA A 60 6.57 10.28 4.12
C ALA A 60 5.86 9.54 2.98
N TRP A 61 6.14 9.90 1.73
CA TRP A 61 5.61 9.22 0.55
C TRP A 61 6.05 7.75 0.46
N ASP A 62 7.34 7.46 0.66
CA ASP A 62 7.85 6.09 0.67
C ASP A 62 7.23 5.23 1.79
N LEU A 63 7.13 5.79 2.99
CA LEU A 63 6.48 5.11 4.13
C LEU A 63 4.99 4.85 3.86
N TYR A 64 4.29 5.80 3.25
CA TYR A 64 2.88 5.65 2.91
C TYR A 64 2.65 4.55 1.87
N GLN A 65 3.48 4.50 0.83
CA GLN A 65 3.44 3.42 -0.17
C GLN A 65 3.68 2.06 0.47
N LYS A 66 4.69 1.93 1.34
CA LYS A 66 4.98 0.69 2.07
C LYS A 66 3.82 0.27 2.97
N ALA A 67 3.24 1.20 3.72
CA ALA A 67 2.09 0.92 4.58
C ALA A 67 0.86 0.46 3.78
N LYS A 68 0.62 1.06 2.61
CA LYS A 68 -0.49 0.67 1.71
C LYS A 68 -0.20 -0.60 0.89
N ALA A 69 1.06 -1.02 0.78
CA ALA A 69 1.43 -2.32 0.24
C ALA A 69 1.28 -3.45 1.27
N GLN A 70 1.31 -3.14 2.57
CA GLN A 70 1.15 -4.12 3.66
C GLN A 70 -0.30 -4.45 4.01
N THR A 71 -1.30 -3.82 3.38
CA THR A 71 -2.67 -4.33 3.47
C THR A 71 -2.75 -5.68 2.78
N VAL A 72 -3.23 -6.71 3.49
CA VAL A 72 -3.53 -8.04 2.94
C VAL A 72 -4.20 -7.86 1.59
N PRO A 73 -3.59 -8.30 0.48
CA PRO A 73 -4.16 -8.11 -0.83
C PRO A 73 -5.60 -8.65 -0.84
N ASN A 74 -6.51 -7.92 -1.47
CA ASN A 74 -7.88 -8.39 -1.63
C ASN A 74 -7.93 -9.78 -2.29
N GLU A 75 -6.90 -10.14 -3.06
CA GLU A 75 -6.69 -11.48 -3.61
C GLU A 75 -6.57 -12.54 -2.50
N ILE A 76 -5.71 -12.36 -1.49
CA ILE A 76 -5.61 -13.28 -0.34
C ILE A 76 -6.95 -13.38 0.41
N ILE A 77 -7.64 -12.25 0.64
CA ILE A 77 -8.94 -12.25 1.31
C ILE A 77 -9.97 -13.05 0.50
N ASN A 78 -10.01 -12.86 -0.82
CA ASN A 78 -10.91 -13.56 -1.72
C ASN A 78 -10.61 -15.07 -1.76
N GLU A 79 -9.32 -15.46 -1.72
CA GLU A 79 -8.92 -16.87 -1.67
C GLU A 79 -9.33 -17.54 -0.36
N ILE A 80 -9.14 -16.87 0.79
CA ILE A 80 -9.65 -17.32 2.09
C ILE A 80 -11.17 -17.49 2.05
N GLN A 81 -11.91 -16.51 1.53
CA GLN A 81 -13.36 -16.58 1.44
C GLN A 81 -13.84 -17.71 0.51
N SER A 82 -13.18 -17.90 -0.63
CA SER A 82 -13.50 -18.96 -1.59
C SER A 82 -13.25 -20.34 -0.98
N TRP A 83 -12.10 -20.54 -0.33
CA TRP A 83 -11.76 -21.80 0.33
C TRP A 83 -12.74 -22.13 1.46
N ILE A 84 -13.06 -21.13 2.30
CA ILE A 84 -14.07 -21.25 3.36
C ILE A 84 -15.41 -21.69 2.76
N ALA A 85 -15.87 -21.06 1.67
CA ALA A 85 -17.13 -21.40 1.04
C ALA A 85 -17.16 -22.86 0.54
N VAL A 86 -16.09 -23.34 -0.11
CA VAL A 86 -16.01 -24.72 -0.60
C VAL A 86 -16.04 -25.71 0.56
N LYS A 87 -15.21 -25.49 1.59
CA LYS A 87 -15.05 -26.43 2.69
C LYS A 87 -16.27 -26.45 3.61
N SER A 88 -16.94 -25.33 3.78
CA SER A 88 -18.17 -25.18 4.57
C SER A 88 -19.32 -26.10 4.13
N PHE A 89 -19.39 -26.45 2.84
CA PHE A 89 -20.44 -27.32 2.28
C PHE A 89 -19.97 -28.76 1.99
N ALA A 90 -18.67 -29.06 2.18
CA ALA A 90 -18.08 -30.34 1.81
C ALA A 90 -17.97 -31.34 2.98
N VAL A 91 -18.35 -30.95 4.21
CA VAL A 91 -18.22 -31.80 5.40
C VAL A 91 -19.40 -32.78 5.51
N GLU A 92 -19.10 -34.05 5.72
CA GLU A 92 -20.10 -35.14 5.83
C GLU A 92 -21.03 -34.98 7.05
N ASP A 93 -20.54 -34.32 8.10
CA ASP A 93 -21.28 -33.91 9.31
C ASP A 93 -21.76 -32.44 9.27
N ALA A 94 -21.86 -31.83 8.07
CA ALA A 94 -22.30 -30.44 7.94
C ALA A 94 -23.66 -30.25 8.62
N HIS A 95 -23.69 -29.44 9.69
CA HIS A 95 -24.94 -29.06 10.31
C HIS A 95 -25.72 -28.20 9.31
N PRO A 96 -27.03 -28.46 9.07
CA PRO A 96 -27.79 -27.77 8.02
C PRO A 96 -27.83 -26.24 8.16
N ASP A 97 -27.52 -25.73 9.36
CA ASP A 97 -27.57 -24.31 9.70
C ASP A 97 -26.19 -23.70 9.99
N LEU A 98 -25.14 -24.51 10.17
CA LEU A 98 -23.82 -24.02 10.57
C LEU A 98 -22.72 -24.69 9.76
N PRO A 99 -21.98 -23.92 8.94
CA PRO A 99 -20.80 -24.43 8.28
C PRO A 99 -19.75 -24.82 9.33
N ILE A 100 -19.29 -26.06 9.26
CA ILE A 100 -18.22 -26.57 10.11
C ILE A 100 -16.93 -26.52 9.31
N ILE A 101 -15.90 -25.87 9.86
CA ILE A 101 -14.58 -25.73 9.24
C ILE A 101 -13.55 -26.23 10.24
N ASP A 102 -12.65 -27.09 9.78
CA ASP A 102 -11.50 -27.48 10.57
C ASP A 102 -10.52 -26.30 10.70
N ALA A 103 -10.29 -25.87 11.94
CA ALA A 103 -9.43 -24.74 12.25
C ALA A 103 -7.95 -25.00 11.90
N ASN A 104 -7.48 -26.25 11.97
CA ASN A 104 -6.13 -26.61 11.58
C ASN A 104 -5.97 -26.54 10.07
N GLU A 105 -6.94 -27.06 9.30
CA GLU A 105 -6.91 -26.95 7.83
C GLU A 105 -6.94 -25.48 7.37
N LEU A 106 -7.74 -24.64 8.02
CA LEU A 106 -7.78 -23.21 7.72
C LEU A 106 -6.42 -22.54 8.03
N GLY A 107 -5.79 -22.92 9.14
CA GLY A 107 -4.46 -22.42 9.51
C GLY A 107 -3.39 -22.79 8.48
N GLU A 108 -3.36 -24.05 8.04
CA GLU A 108 -2.42 -24.53 7.02
C GLU A 108 -2.63 -23.83 5.67
N PHE A 109 -3.89 -23.61 5.28
CA PHE A 109 -4.22 -22.91 4.04
C PHE A 109 -3.76 -21.44 4.07
N ILE A 110 -4.00 -20.73 5.17
CA ILE A 110 -3.54 -19.35 5.36
C ILE A 110 -2.01 -19.30 5.35
N GLU A 111 -1.33 -20.25 5.99
CA GLU A 111 0.13 -20.30 6.02
C GLU A 111 0.73 -20.54 4.63
N GLN A 112 0.14 -21.43 3.83
CA GLN A 112 0.54 -21.67 2.43
C GLN A 112 0.31 -20.43 1.55
N LEU A 113 -0.84 -19.77 1.69
CA LEU A 113 -1.17 -18.53 0.99
C LEU A 113 -0.13 -17.42 1.26
N VAL A 114 0.20 -17.20 2.54
CA VAL A 114 1.17 -16.17 2.94
C VAL A 114 2.60 -16.53 2.49
N LYS A 115 2.98 -17.81 2.50
CA LYS A 115 4.27 -18.28 1.99
C LYS A 115 4.40 -18.17 0.47
N GLY A 116 3.32 -18.49 -0.27
CA GLY A 116 3.26 -18.36 -1.72
C GLY A 116 3.38 -16.92 -2.20
N GLU A 117 2.73 -15.99 -1.51
CA GLU A 117 2.81 -14.55 -1.78
C GLU A 117 4.17 -13.92 -1.42
N SER A 118 4.85 -14.45 -0.39
CA SER A 118 6.17 -13.94 0.03
C SER A 118 7.33 -14.41 -0.86
N GLY A 119 7.08 -15.21 -1.89
CA GLY A 119 8.12 -15.75 -2.77
C GLY A 119 9.10 -16.67 -2.04
N ALA A 120 8.68 -17.27 -0.91
CA ALA A 120 9.49 -18.17 -0.09
C ALA A 120 9.60 -19.60 -0.67
N GLU A 121 9.41 -19.73 -1.98
CA GLU A 121 9.83 -20.88 -2.77
C GLU A 121 10.99 -20.45 -3.69
N GLN A 122 12.20 -20.36 -3.11
CA GLN A 122 13.47 -20.41 -3.84
C GLN A 122 14.45 -21.32 -3.10
#